data_AF-W7CYT1-F1
#
_entry.id   AF-W7CYT1-F1
#
_cell.length_a   1.000
_cell.length_b   1.000
_cell.length_c   1.000
_cell.angle_alpha   90.00
_cell.angle_beta   90.00
_cell.angle_gamma   90.00
#
_symmetry.space_group_name_H-M   'P 1'
#
loop_
_entity.id
_entity.type
_entity.pdbx_description
1 polymer ?
#
loop_
_entity_poly.entity_id
_entity_poly.type
_entity_poly.pdbx_seq_one_letter_code
_entity_poly.pdbx_strand_id
1 'polypeptide(L)'
;MLDEFKRWNKAANNLIRLVTYAPENDNTREFEDYLIAHNIVPSMGHTDATREQLAPSKASHATHLFNASRGLHHREAGTVGHALLERNIMAEIIVDGVHVTPDMVKLAFQMKGVDHISVITDAMRAKGLEDGVSELGGQTVYVKNKQARLEDGTLAGSVLTMDDAFRNMIEFTGCSFEDAIQMTSYNQAKEFGLTQKGDIVVGKDADFVLFDKNIQVAETYSIGRRYQWEEK
;
A
#
# COMPACT_ATOMS: atom_id res chain seq x y z
N MET A 1 -14.96 -19.09 -4.29
CA MET A 1 -13.90 -18.18 -3.78
C MET A 1 -13.31 -18.70 -2.48
N LEU A 2 -14.11 -18.84 -1.42
CA LEU A 2 -13.63 -19.20 -0.09
C LEU A 2 -12.85 -20.54 -0.01
N ASP A 3 -13.36 -21.62 -0.59
CA ASP A 3 -12.68 -22.92 -0.50
C ASP A 3 -11.32 -22.96 -1.19
N GLU A 4 -11.20 -22.25 -2.31
CA GLU A 4 -9.93 -22.11 -3.02
C GLU A 4 -8.95 -21.26 -2.20
N PHE A 5 -9.43 -20.18 -1.57
CA PHE A 5 -8.59 -19.40 -0.67
C PHE A 5 -8.13 -20.20 0.56
N LYS A 6 -8.99 -21.04 1.16
CA LYS A 6 -8.59 -21.96 2.24
C LYS A 6 -7.43 -22.86 1.80
N ARG A 7 -7.48 -23.36 0.56
CA ARG A 7 -6.40 -24.17 -0.04
C ARG A 7 -5.10 -23.36 -0.15
N TRP A 8 -5.15 -22.12 -0.65
CA TRP A 8 -3.98 -21.25 -0.75
C TRP A 8 -3.42 -20.83 0.61
N ASN A 9 -4.27 -20.45 1.56
CA ASN A 9 -3.81 -20.06 2.89
C ASN A 9 -3.10 -21.22 3.59
N LYS A 10 -3.65 -22.44 3.46
CA LYS A 10 -2.98 -23.66 3.94
C LYS A 10 -1.65 -23.91 3.22
N ALA A 11 -1.61 -23.76 1.90
CA ALA A 11 -0.37 -23.92 1.12
C ALA A 11 0.70 -22.88 1.49
N ALA A 12 0.28 -21.67 1.87
CA ALA A 12 1.13 -20.60 2.36
C ALA A 12 1.47 -20.75 3.85
N ASN A 13 1.20 -21.89 4.50
CA ASN A 13 1.40 -22.11 5.94
C ASN A 13 0.74 -21.03 6.83
N ASN A 14 -0.43 -20.55 6.42
CA ASN A 14 -1.16 -19.47 7.09
C ASN A 14 -0.35 -18.17 7.22
N LEU A 15 0.53 -17.87 6.26
CA LEU A 15 1.31 -16.63 6.23
C LEU A 15 0.59 -15.46 5.52
N ILE A 16 -0.58 -15.69 4.93
CA ILE A 16 -1.36 -14.61 4.32
C ILE A 16 -1.87 -13.67 5.42
N ARG A 17 -1.70 -12.36 5.23
CA ARG A 17 -2.06 -11.32 6.21
C ARG A 17 -3.03 -10.28 5.68
N LEU A 18 -3.12 -10.14 4.37
CA LEU A 18 -4.05 -9.24 3.69
C LEU A 18 -4.49 -9.91 2.39
N VAL A 19 -5.75 -9.68 2.01
CA VAL A 19 -6.27 -10.10 0.71
C VAL A 19 -7.03 -8.94 0.08
N THR A 20 -6.61 -8.55 -1.12
CA THR A 20 -7.36 -7.64 -1.97
C THR A 20 -8.45 -8.39 -2.71
N TYR A 21 -9.69 -7.88 -2.67
CA TYR A 21 -10.84 -8.43 -3.37
C TYR A 21 -11.82 -7.32 -3.76
N ALA A 22 -12.74 -7.66 -4.65
CA ALA A 22 -13.82 -6.79 -5.08
C ALA A 22 -15.12 -7.13 -4.32
N PRO A 23 -15.60 -6.27 -3.39
CA PRO A 23 -16.72 -6.60 -2.50
C PRO A 23 -18.07 -6.78 -3.18
N GLU A 24 -18.25 -6.26 -4.39
CA GLU A 24 -19.45 -6.38 -5.21
C GLU A 24 -19.68 -7.79 -5.78
N ASN A 25 -18.67 -8.68 -5.69
CA ASN A 25 -18.80 -10.07 -6.15
C ASN A 25 -19.66 -10.92 -5.21
N ASP A 26 -20.16 -12.03 -5.73
CA ASP A 26 -20.95 -12.99 -4.94
C ASP A 26 -20.13 -13.67 -3.84
N ASN A 27 -20.81 -14.00 -2.74
CA ASN A 27 -20.26 -14.73 -1.58
C ASN A 27 -19.11 -14.02 -0.85
N THR A 28 -18.97 -12.70 -0.99
CA THR A 28 -17.94 -11.90 -0.32
C THR A 28 -18.13 -11.83 1.19
N ARG A 29 -19.36 -11.86 1.71
CA ARG A 29 -19.60 -11.81 3.16
C ARG A 29 -19.02 -13.00 3.92
N GLU A 30 -19.27 -14.22 3.45
CA GLU A 30 -18.71 -15.44 4.07
C GLU A 30 -17.17 -15.48 3.93
N PHE A 31 -16.67 -14.90 2.82
CA PHE A 31 -15.24 -14.73 2.60
C PHE A 31 -14.61 -13.76 3.62
N GLU A 32 -15.18 -12.58 3.79
CA GLU A 32 -14.78 -11.59 4.80
C GLU A 32 -14.80 -12.17 6.21
N ASP A 33 -15.85 -12.91 6.57
CA ASP A 33 -15.97 -13.58 7.87
C ASP A 33 -14.82 -14.53 8.13
N TYR A 34 -14.44 -15.31 7.11
CA TYR A 34 -13.29 -16.20 7.20
C TYR A 34 -11.97 -15.42 7.35
N LEU A 35 -11.77 -14.36 6.55
CA LEU A 35 -10.55 -13.54 6.62
C LEU A 35 -10.34 -12.98 8.03
N ILE A 36 -11.38 -12.34 8.58
CA ILE A 36 -11.35 -11.73 9.91
C ILE A 36 -11.09 -12.79 10.99
N ALA A 37 -11.78 -13.94 10.92
CA ALA A 37 -11.59 -15.02 11.89
C ALA A 37 -10.16 -15.62 11.89
N HIS A 38 -9.39 -15.41 10.82
CA HIS A 38 -8.02 -15.90 10.68
C HIS A 38 -6.96 -14.79 10.78
N ASN A 39 -7.32 -13.59 11.29
CA ASN A 39 -6.45 -12.42 11.37
C ASN A 39 -5.85 -12.02 10.02
N ILE A 40 -6.67 -12.08 8.97
CA ILE A 40 -6.33 -11.65 7.62
C ILE A 40 -7.16 -10.40 7.31
N VAL A 41 -6.49 -9.33 6.91
CA VAL A 41 -7.12 -8.04 6.60
C VAL A 41 -7.88 -8.13 5.27
N PRO A 42 -9.21 -7.93 5.27
CA PRO A 42 -9.97 -7.77 4.03
C PRO A 42 -9.71 -6.38 3.44
N SER A 43 -9.08 -6.33 2.27
CA SER A 43 -8.80 -5.09 1.55
C SER A 43 -9.66 -4.97 0.29
N MET A 44 -10.40 -3.87 0.16
CA MET A 44 -11.13 -3.58 -1.06
C MET A 44 -10.20 -2.96 -2.10
N GLY A 45 -10.23 -3.46 -3.33
CA GLY A 45 -9.43 -2.95 -4.43
C GLY A 45 -9.71 -3.72 -5.71
N HIS A 46 -9.32 -3.18 -6.87
CA HIS A 46 -9.69 -3.76 -8.17
C HIS A 46 -11.21 -3.96 -8.31
N THR A 47 -11.97 -2.94 -7.89
CA THR A 47 -13.41 -2.99 -7.66
C THR A 47 -14.11 -1.80 -8.34
N ASP A 48 -15.26 -2.06 -8.96
CA ASP A 48 -16.18 -1.04 -9.46
C ASP A 48 -17.40 -0.85 -8.52
N ALA A 49 -17.28 -1.26 -7.26
CA ALA A 49 -18.36 -1.14 -6.28
C ALA A 49 -18.77 0.31 -6.06
N THR A 50 -20.09 0.54 -5.95
CA THR A 50 -20.62 1.81 -5.44
C THR A 50 -20.41 1.91 -3.93
N ARG A 51 -20.48 3.13 -3.38
CA ARG A 51 -20.42 3.30 -1.92
C ARG A 51 -21.55 2.55 -1.19
N GLU A 52 -22.72 2.42 -1.81
CA GLU A 52 -23.85 1.67 -1.26
C GLU A 52 -23.56 0.17 -1.16
N GLN A 53 -22.90 -0.40 -2.18
CA GLN A 53 -22.47 -1.80 -2.16
C GLN A 53 -21.36 -2.07 -1.13
N LEU A 54 -20.54 -1.05 -0.81
CA LEU A 54 -19.49 -1.14 0.20
C LEU A 54 -20.00 -0.94 1.63
N ALA A 55 -21.13 -0.26 1.83
CA ALA A 55 -21.69 -0.01 3.16
C ALA A 55 -21.88 -1.27 4.05
N PRO A 56 -22.29 -2.44 3.53
CA PRO A 56 -22.38 -3.68 4.32
C PRO A 56 -21.10 -4.52 4.36
N SER A 57 -20.04 -4.11 3.66
CA SER A 57 -18.75 -4.80 3.61
C SER A 57 -18.00 -4.66 4.94
N LYS A 58 -17.21 -5.67 5.28
CA LYS A 58 -16.31 -5.67 6.44
C LYS A 58 -14.87 -5.33 6.07
N ALA A 59 -14.63 -4.82 4.85
CA ALA A 59 -13.32 -4.33 4.46
C ALA A 59 -12.82 -3.27 5.47
N SER A 60 -11.59 -3.44 5.93
CA SER A 60 -10.92 -2.50 6.85
C SER A 60 -9.69 -1.85 6.21
N HIS A 61 -9.48 -2.11 4.92
CA HIS A 61 -8.34 -1.64 4.15
C HIS A 61 -8.78 -1.32 2.72
N ALA A 62 -8.14 -0.36 2.08
CA ALA A 62 -8.32 -0.02 0.66
C ALA A 62 -6.98 -0.12 -0.05
N THR A 63 -6.86 -1.04 -1.01
CA THR A 63 -5.62 -1.26 -1.77
C THR A 63 -5.39 -0.11 -2.75
N HIS A 64 -4.13 0.35 -2.81
CA HIS A 64 -3.59 1.40 -3.70
C HIS A 64 -4.62 2.48 -4.13
N LEU A 65 -5.20 3.18 -3.14
CA LEU A 65 -6.23 4.22 -3.28
C LEU A 65 -6.12 5.02 -4.58
N PHE A 66 -7.26 5.21 -5.24
CA PHE A 66 -7.46 5.79 -6.58
C PHE A 66 -7.20 4.83 -7.75
N ASN A 67 -6.29 3.87 -7.62
CA ASN A 67 -5.91 2.99 -8.72
C ASN A 67 -6.88 1.81 -8.84
N ALA A 68 -7.19 1.43 -10.09
CA ALA A 68 -8.07 0.31 -10.43
C ALA A 68 -9.37 0.22 -9.59
N SER A 69 -9.95 1.37 -9.22
CA SER A 69 -11.09 1.45 -8.32
C SER A 69 -12.11 2.46 -8.84
N ARG A 70 -13.38 2.29 -8.51
CA ARG A 70 -14.43 3.27 -8.84
C ARG A 70 -14.08 4.65 -8.27
N GLY A 71 -13.93 5.63 -9.16
CA GLY A 71 -13.53 6.99 -8.83
C GLY A 71 -14.62 7.84 -8.16
N LEU A 72 -14.24 9.06 -7.80
CA LEU A 72 -15.14 10.06 -7.21
C LEU A 72 -16.05 10.69 -8.26
N HIS A 73 -17.34 10.81 -7.94
CA HIS A 73 -18.29 11.62 -8.69
C HIS A 73 -19.29 12.30 -7.74
N HIS A 74 -19.76 13.52 -8.03
CA HIS A 74 -20.58 14.31 -7.07
C HIS A 74 -21.94 13.68 -6.73
N ARG A 75 -22.45 12.81 -7.61
CA ARG A 75 -23.69 12.02 -7.37
C ARG A 75 -23.46 10.62 -6.80
N GLU A 76 -22.22 10.14 -6.84
CA GLU A 76 -21.84 8.83 -6.32
C GLU A 76 -20.34 8.86 -5.98
N ALA A 77 -20.04 8.75 -4.69
CA ALA A 77 -18.69 8.81 -4.16
C ALA A 77 -17.82 7.60 -4.56
N GLY A 78 -18.41 6.45 -4.87
CA GLY A 78 -17.69 5.24 -5.31
C GLY A 78 -16.78 4.64 -4.24
N THR A 79 -15.95 3.68 -4.65
CA THR A 79 -14.93 3.05 -3.80
C THR A 79 -13.97 4.07 -3.21
N VAL A 80 -13.46 4.99 -4.04
CA VAL A 80 -12.53 6.03 -3.57
C VAL A 80 -13.18 6.90 -2.49
N GLY A 81 -14.42 7.33 -2.70
CA GLY A 81 -15.14 8.12 -1.72
C GLY A 81 -15.45 7.36 -0.43
N HIS A 82 -15.80 6.08 -0.52
CA HIS A 82 -15.95 5.22 0.65
C HIS A 82 -14.64 5.14 1.45
N ALA A 83 -13.52 4.84 0.78
CA ALA A 83 -12.20 4.76 1.41
C ALA A 83 -11.78 6.05 2.12
N LEU A 84 -12.06 7.21 1.50
CA LEU A 84 -11.72 8.53 2.04
C LEU A 84 -12.59 8.94 3.24
N LEU A 85 -13.87 8.57 3.24
CA LEU A 85 -14.83 9.00 4.26
C LEU A 85 -14.82 8.10 5.51
N GLU A 86 -14.62 6.79 5.34
CA GLU A 86 -14.68 5.84 6.45
C GLU A 86 -13.35 5.79 7.24
N ARG A 87 -13.41 6.06 8.54
CA ARG A 87 -12.20 6.14 9.41
C ARG A 87 -11.67 4.76 9.83
N ASN A 88 -12.49 3.73 9.78
CA ASN A 88 -12.08 2.35 10.06
C ASN A 88 -11.33 1.69 8.90
N ILE A 89 -11.12 2.40 7.78
CA ILE A 89 -10.40 1.90 6.62
C ILE A 89 -8.98 2.47 6.60
N MET A 90 -7.96 1.62 6.59
CA MET A 90 -6.59 2.00 6.25
C MET A 90 -6.48 2.17 4.73
N ALA A 91 -5.96 3.29 4.24
CA ALA A 91 -5.82 3.52 2.81
C ALA A 91 -4.36 3.36 2.37
N GLU A 92 -4.09 2.36 1.53
CA GLU A 92 -2.82 2.26 0.81
C GLU A 92 -2.69 3.38 -0.22
N ILE A 93 -1.50 3.98 -0.35
CA ILE A 93 -1.23 4.98 -1.39
C ILE A 93 0.17 4.83 -1.97
N ILE A 94 0.27 4.88 -3.32
CA ILE A 94 1.52 4.87 -4.06
C ILE A 94 1.93 6.31 -4.32
N VAL A 95 3.03 6.75 -3.72
CA VAL A 95 3.45 8.16 -3.69
C VAL A 95 4.64 8.38 -4.65
N ASP A 96 4.47 8.06 -5.94
CA ASP A 96 5.50 8.25 -6.98
C ASP A 96 5.26 9.48 -7.87
N GLY A 97 4.11 10.16 -7.72
CA GLY A 97 3.71 11.28 -8.58
C GLY A 97 3.22 10.86 -9.97
N VAL A 98 3.12 9.55 -10.24
CA VAL A 98 2.70 8.96 -11.52
C VAL A 98 1.37 8.23 -11.36
N HIS A 99 1.26 7.34 -10.38
CA HIS A 99 0.01 6.65 -10.04
C HIS A 99 -0.99 7.63 -9.44
N VAL A 100 -0.51 8.47 -8.52
CA VAL A 100 -1.32 9.47 -7.84
C VAL A 100 -0.58 10.81 -7.92
N THR A 101 -1.27 11.83 -8.43
CA THR A 101 -0.69 13.19 -8.53
C THR A 101 -0.44 13.77 -7.14
N PRO A 102 0.53 14.70 -6.98
CA PRO A 102 0.79 15.35 -5.69
C PRO A 102 -0.47 15.95 -5.03
N ASP A 103 -1.35 16.58 -5.82
CA ASP A 103 -2.62 17.13 -5.33
C ASP A 103 -3.54 16.07 -4.73
N MET A 104 -3.62 14.89 -5.37
CA MET A 104 -4.47 13.79 -4.90
C MET A 104 -3.87 13.07 -3.69
N VAL A 105 -2.53 13.00 -3.58
CA VAL A 105 -1.84 12.55 -2.36
C VAL A 105 -2.17 13.49 -1.20
N LYS A 106 -2.07 14.81 -1.43
CA LYS A 106 -2.41 15.83 -0.44
C LYS A 106 -3.88 15.77 -0.01
N LEU A 107 -4.79 15.58 -0.97
CA LEU A 107 -6.21 15.40 -0.68
C LEU A 107 -6.45 14.17 0.20
N ALA A 108 -5.84 13.02 -0.14
CA ALA A 108 -5.95 11.81 0.66
C ALA A 108 -5.42 12.04 2.08
N PHE A 109 -4.26 12.69 2.23
CA PHE A 109 -3.69 13.05 3.53
C PHE A 109 -4.64 13.92 4.37
N GLN A 110 -5.20 14.99 3.79
CA GLN A 110 -6.12 15.87 4.50
C GLN A 110 -7.42 15.16 4.91
N MET A 111 -7.91 14.26 4.07
CA MET A 111 -9.16 13.54 4.33
C MET A 111 -8.96 12.41 5.34
N LYS A 112 -7.98 11.52 5.12
CA LYS A 112 -7.73 10.33 5.94
C LYS A 112 -7.01 10.64 7.24
N GLY A 113 -6.14 11.64 7.26
CA GLY A 113 -5.25 11.91 8.39
C GLY A 113 -4.14 10.86 8.52
N VAL A 114 -3.12 11.23 9.29
CA VAL A 114 -1.88 10.44 9.45
C VAL A 114 -2.13 9.02 9.95
N ASP A 115 -3.12 8.78 10.81
CA ASP A 115 -3.40 7.48 11.41
C ASP A 115 -4.01 6.45 10.46
N HIS A 116 -4.45 6.87 9.26
CA HIS A 116 -5.28 6.05 8.37
C HIS A 116 -4.73 5.96 6.94
N ILE A 117 -3.43 6.22 6.78
CA ILE A 117 -2.69 6.06 5.52
C ILE A 117 -1.55 5.06 5.70
N SER A 118 -1.44 4.14 4.74
CA SER A 118 -0.30 3.24 4.57
C SER A 118 0.39 3.60 3.26
N VAL A 119 1.58 4.20 3.32
CA VAL A 119 2.39 4.42 2.12
C VAL A 119 2.95 3.07 1.67
N ILE A 120 2.73 2.74 0.40
CA ILE A 120 3.26 1.54 -0.23
C ILE A 120 4.02 1.88 -1.50
N THR A 121 4.83 0.94 -1.96
CA THR A 121 5.49 1.08 -3.24
C THR A 121 4.69 0.47 -4.38
N ASP A 122 4.00 -0.65 -4.15
CA ASP A 122 3.46 -1.53 -5.21
C ASP A 122 4.52 -1.83 -6.30
N ALA A 123 5.76 -2.06 -5.86
CA ALA A 123 6.90 -2.07 -6.75
C ALA A 123 7.10 -3.45 -7.35
N MET A 124 7.33 -3.48 -8.67
CA MET A 124 7.60 -4.71 -9.40
C MET A 124 9.11 -4.97 -9.54
N ARG A 125 9.47 -6.13 -10.08
CA ARG A 125 10.86 -6.67 -10.11
C ARG A 125 11.92 -5.76 -10.72
N ALA A 126 11.53 -4.75 -11.50
CA ALA A 126 12.44 -3.79 -12.13
C ALA A 126 12.86 -2.64 -11.20
N LYS A 127 12.30 -2.53 -9.99
CA LYS A 127 12.75 -1.55 -9.00
C LYS A 127 14.25 -1.68 -8.75
N GLY A 128 14.97 -0.57 -8.90
CA GLY A 128 16.42 -0.50 -8.71
C GLY A 128 17.24 -1.06 -9.87
N LEU A 129 16.61 -1.37 -11.01
CA LEU A 129 17.28 -1.71 -12.27
C LEU A 129 17.24 -0.52 -13.24
N GLU A 130 18.07 -0.57 -14.28
CA GLU A 130 18.04 0.37 -15.39
C GLU A 130 16.75 0.24 -16.20
N ASP A 131 16.42 1.30 -16.96
CA ASP A 131 15.32 1.29 -17.93
C ASP A 131 15.47 0.12 -18.91
N GLY A 132 14.35 -0.55 -19.22
CA GLY A 132 14.38 -1.74 -20.05
C GLY A 132 13.07 -2.54 -20.04
N VAL A 133 13.15 -3.75 -20.60
CA VAL A 133 12.02 -4.67 -20.64
C VAL A 133 12.04 -5.57 -19.41
N SER A 134 10.87 -5.77 -18.80
CA SER A 134 10.64 -6.62 -17.63
C SER A 134 9.34 -7.41 -17.78
N GLU A 135 8.89 -8.06 -16.70
CA GLU A 135 7.70 -8.91 -16.69
C GLU A 135 6.94 -8.81 -15.36
N LEU A 136 5.60 -8.76 -15.45
CA LEU A 136 4.67 -8.82 -14.33
C LEU A 136 3.43 -9.66 -14.66
N GLY A 137 3.19 -10.74 -13.93
CA GLY A 137 1.99 -11.58 -14.09
C GLY A 137 1.87 -12.28 -15.45
N GLY A 138 3.00 -12.60 -16.08
CA GLY A 138 3.11 -13.15 -17.42
C GLY A 138 3.07 -12.11 -18.55
N GLN A 139 2.96 -10.82 -18.23
CA GLN A 139 2.87 -9.74 -19.21
C GLN A 139 4.19 -8.98 -19.34
N THR A 140 4.54 -8.59 -20.56
CA THR A 140 5.70 -7.74 -20.84
C THR A 140 5.45 -6.33 -20.29
N VAL A 141 6.42 -5.82 -19.54
CA VAL A 141 6.40 -4.47 -18.97
C VAL A 141 7.59 -3.68 -19.51
N TYR A 142 7.35 -2.46 -19.94
CA TYR A 142 8.37 -1.51 -20.38
C TYR A 142 8.62 -0.50 -19.27
N VAL A 143 9.85 -0.47 -18.78
CA VAL A 143 10.30 0.46 -17.74
C VAL A 143 11.07 1.58 -18.38
N LYS A 144 10.57 2.80 -18.20
CA LYS A 144 11.22 4.01 -18.70
C LYS A 144 10.95 5.19 -17.77
N ASN A 145 11.96 5.98 -17.45
CA ASN A 145 11.82 7.20 -16.65
C ASN A 145 11.05 6.98 -15.33
N LYS A 146 11.41 5.95 -14.56
CA LYS A 146 10.72 5.53 -13.32
C LYS A 146 9.24 5.10 -13.47
N GLN A 147 8.80 4.76 -14.68
CA GLN A 147 7.43 4.27 -14.92
C GLN A 147 7.46 2.87 -15.51
N ALA A 148 6.60 1.99 -15.00
CA ALA A 148 6.39 0.65 -15.51
C ALA A 148 5.03 0.59 -16.23
N ARG A 149 5.03 0.30 -17.54
CA ARG A 149 3.81 0.25 -18.35
C ARG A 149 3.72 -1.00 -19.22
N LEU A 150 2.50 -1.50 -19.43
CA LEU A 150 2.22 -2.49 -20.47
C LEU A 150 2.33 -1.87 -21.87
N GLU A 151 2.25 -2.71 -22.90
CA GLU A 151 2.29 -2.28 -24.30
C GLU A 151 1.18 -1.27 -24.66
N ASP A 152 0.01 -1.38 -24.03
CA ASP A 152 -1.13 -0.47 -24.22
C ASP A 152 -1.02 0.84 -23.41
N GLY A 153 0.05 1.02 -22.64
CA GLY A 153 0.29 2.19 -21.80
C GLY A 153 -0.29 2.11 -20.39
N THR A 154 -1.03 1.06 -20.03
CA THR A 154 -1.54 0.82 -18.68
C THR A 154 -0.39 0.72 -17.69
N LEU A 155 -0.51 1.33 -16.50
CA LEU A 155 0.48 1.20 -15.42
C LEU A 155 0.50 -0.24 -14.89
N ALA A 156 1.69 -0.80 -14.71
CA ALA A 156 1.90 -2.20 -14.32
C ALA A 156 2.80 -2.28 -13.07
N GLY A 157 2.21 -1.97 -11.92
CA GLY A 157 2.95 -1.71 -10.69
C GLY A 157 3.83 -0.46 -10.82
N SER A 158 4.73 -0.26 -9.85
CA SER A 158 5.68 0.85 -9.85
C SER A 158 7.14 0.36 -9.86
N VAL A 159 8.07 1.30 -9.97
CA VAL A 159 9.48 1.10 -9.61
C VAL A 159 9.90 2.00 -8.44
N LEU A 160 8.92 2.45 -7.65
CA LEU A 160 9.09 3.32 -6.49
C LEU A 160 9.87 2.61 -5.38
N THR A 161 10.85 3.28 -4.79
CA THR A 161 11.49 2.84 -3.54
C THR A 161 10.78 3.47 -2.34
N MET A 162 10.84 2.81 -1.18
CA MET A 162 10.13 3.32 0.00
C MET A 162 10.74 4.63 0.52
N ASP A 163 12.03 4.88 0.30
CA ASP A 163 12.69 6.13 0.66
C ASP A 163 12.32 7.28 -0.29
N ASP A 164 12.15 7.02 -1.60
CA ASP A 164 11.54 7.98 -2.53
C ASP A 164 10.09 8.28 -2.10
N ALA A 165 9.31 7.24 -1.76
CA ALA A 165 7.93 7.40 -1.30
C ALA A 165 7.83 8.25 -0.03
N PHE A 166 8.75 8.03 0.92
CA PHE A 166 8.86 8.80 2.16
C PHE A 166 9.11 10.29 1.88
N ARG A 167 10.12 10.60 1.04
CA ARG A 167 10.43 12.00 0.66
C ARG A 167 9.29 12.65 -0.10
N ASN A 168 8.71 11.95 -1.07
CA ASN A 168 7.58 12.44 -1.85
C ASN A 168 6.36 12.71 -0.96
N MET A 169 6.11 11.88 0.06
CA MET A 169 5.00 12.12 0.99
C MET A 169 5.16 13.45 1.73
N ILE A 170 6.38 13.75 2.21
CA ILE A 170 6.69 15.05 2.84
C ILE A 170 6.53 16.18 1.83
N GLU A 171 7.13 16.05 0.64
CA GLU A 171 7.11 17.09 -0.40
C GLU A 171 5.69 17.42 -0.87
N PHE A 172 4.87 16.41 -1.16
CA PHE A 172 3.55 16.60 -1.77
C PHE A 172 2.52 17.11 -0.77
N THR A 173 2.64 16.72 0.51
CA THR A 173 1.63 17.03 1.52
C THR A 173 2.04 18.17 2.47
N GLY A 174 3.34 18.37 2.68
CA GLY A 174 3.87 19.22 3.73
C GLY A 174 3.72 18.63 5.14
N CYS A 175 3.48 17.33 5.27
CA CYS A 175 3.42 16.65 6.57
C CYS A 175 4.75 16.70 7.31
N SER A 176 4.73 16.45 8.62
CA SER A 176 5.96 16.41 9.41
C SER A 176 6.79 15.15 9.08
N PHE A 177 8.06 15.16 9.49
CA PHE A 177 8.92 13.99 9.35
C PHE A 177 8.37 12.79 10.15
N GLU A 178 7.82 13.05 11.34
CA GLU A 178 7.16 12.07 12.19
C GLU A 178 5.88 11.50 11.56
N ASP A 179 5.06 12.35 10.93
CA ASP A 179 3.88 11.90 10.19
C ASP A 179 4.28 10.94 9.05
N ALA A 180 5.34 11.29 8.31
CA ALA A 180 5.86 10.44 7.24
C ALA A 180 6.39 9.10 7.77
N ILE A 181 7.06 9.07 8.93
CA ILE A 181 7.47 7.83 9.61
C ILE A 181 6.23 7.00 9.96
N GLN A 182 5.20 7.65 10.52
CA GLN A 182 4.00 6.97 10.94
C GLN A 182 3.31 6.26 9.76
N MET A 183 3.18 6.94 8.62
CA MET A 183 2.52 6.41 7.42
C MET A 183 3.37 5.39 6.64
N THR A 184 4.68 5.33 6.85
CA THR A 184 5.60 4.42 6.14
C THR A 184 6.11 3.27 7.01
N SER A 185 5.77 3.25 8.29
CA SER A 185 6.21 2.20 9.23
C SER A 185 5.19 1.85 10.31
N TYR A 186 4.83 2.83 11.16
CA TYR A 186 4.05 2.56 12.37
C TYR A 186 2.64 2.04 12.07
N ASN A 187 1.94 2.65 11.10
CA ASN A 187 0.57 2.29 10.77
C ASN A 187 0.47 0.84 10.28
N GLN A 188 1.39 0.40 9.41
CA GLN A 188 1.45 -0.99 8.96
C GLN A 188 1.77 -1.94 10.11
N ALA A 189 2.72 -1.59 10.97
CA ALA A 189 3.06 -2.41 12.14
C ALA A 189 1.86 -2.57 13.08
N LYS A 190 1.11 -1.49 13.31
CA LYS A 190 -0.11 -1.50 14.12
C LYS A 190 -1.22 -2.35 13.50
N GLU A 191 -1.48 -2.19 12.20
CA GLU A 191 -2.52 -2.93 11.48
C GLU A 191 -2.27 -4.44 11.51
N PHE A 192 -1.02 -4.85 11.26
CA PHE A 192 -0.66 -6.27 11.23
C PHE A 192 -0.26 -6.85 12.60
N GLY A 193 -0.43 -6.09 13.69
CA GLY A 193 -0.11 -6.53 15.05
C GLY A 193 1.38 -6.86 15.27
N LEU A 194 2.27 -6.20 14.51
CA LEU A 194 3.71 -6.41 14.58
C LEU A 194 4.31 -5.65 15.78
N THR A 195 4.09 -6.17 16.99
CA THR A 195 4.48 -5.49 18.24
C THR A 195 5.98 -5.22 18.38
N GLN A 196 6.82 -5.96 17.64
CA GLN A 196 8.28 -5.78 17.63
C GLN A 196 8.78 -4.74 16.61
N LYS A 197 7.89 -4.14 15.80
CA LYS A 197 8.22 -3.27 14.67
C LYS A 197 7.52 -1.90 14.80
N GLY A 198 7.87 -0.97 13.91
CA GLY A 198 7.11 0.26 13.65
C GLY A 198 7.45 1.48 14.51
N ASP A 199 8.24 1.31 15.58
CA ASP A 199 8.75 2.41 16.41
C ASP A 199 10.11 2.03 17.03
N ILE A 200 10.80 3.03 17.59
CA ILE A 200 12.11 2.85 18.25
C ILE A 200 11.89 2.86 19.76
N VAL A 201 11.72 1.66 20.33
CA VAL A 201 11.48 1.45 21.76
C VAL A 201 12.40 0.34 22.29
N VAL A 202 12.94 0.53 23.49
CA VAL A 202 13.78 -0.47 24.17
C VAL A 202 13.04 -1.81 24.27
N GLY A 203 13.69 -2.89 23.81
CA GLY A 203 13.14 -4.25 23.82
C GLY A 203 12.48 -4.70 22.51
N LYS A 204 12.30 -3.79 21.54
CA LYS A 204 11.87 -4.14 20.18
C LYS A 204 13.04 -4.52 19.27
N ASP A 205 12.73 -5.04 18.09
CA ASP A 205 13.74 -5.37 17.11
C ASP A 205 14.46 -4.09 16.67
N ALA A 206 15.78 -4.17 16.54
CA ALA A 206 16.60 -3.05 16.06
C ALA A 206 16.48 -2.90 14.53
N ASP A 207 15.29 -2.53 14.09
CA ASP A 207 14.93 -2.16 12.72
C ASP A 207 14.82 -0.64 12.64
N PHE A 208 15.80 0.00 12.00
CA PHE A 208 15.77 1.46 11.81
C PHE A 208 16.57 1.86 10.58
N VAL A 209 16.24 3.04 10.06
CA VAL A 209 16.91 3.64 8.91
C VAL A 209 17.62 4.90 9.39
N LEU A 210 18.89 5.03 9.02
CA LEU A 210 19.66 6.25 9.26
C LEU A 210 19.60 7.10 7.99
N PHE A 211 19.07 8.31 8.12
CA PHE A 211 19.06 9.30 7.05
C PHE A 211 20.22 10.28 7.19
N ASP A 212 20.74 10.76 6.06
CA ASP A 212 21.64 11.91 6.01
C ASP A 212 20.87 13.24 6.14
N LYS A 213 21.59 14.37 6.08
CA LYS A 213 20.99 15.72 6.17
C LYS A 213 20.05 16.07 5.01
N ASN A 214 20.06 15.30 3.93
CA ASN A 214 19.22 15.48 2.75
C ASN A 214 18.07 14.46 2.70
N ILE A 215 17.85 13.71 3.79
CA ILE A 215 16.82 12.64 3.87
C ILE A 215 17.12 11.51 2.86
N GLN A 216 18.40 11.27 2.57
CA GLN A 216 18.85 10.10 1.82
C GLN A 216 19.20 8.97 2.78
N VAL A 217 18.89 7.73 2.42
CA VAL A 217 19.21 6.57 3.24
C VAL A 217 20.73 6.37 3.25
N ALA A 218 21.35 6.56 4.42
CA ALA A 218 22.77 6.31 4.61
C ALA A 218 23.03 4.85 5.03
N GLU A 219 22.24 4.35 5.98
CA GLU A 219 22.35 2.99 6.50
C GLU A 219 20.97 2.44 6.85
N THR A 220 20.81 1.13 6.76
CA THR A 220 19.64 0.41 7.26
C THR A 220 20.09 -0.64 8.25
N TYR A 221 19.43 -0.71 9.38
CA TYR A 221 19.62 -1.77 10.36
C TYR A 221 18.38 -2.65 10.34
N SER A 222 18.58 -3.96 10.23
CA SER A 222 17.51 -4.94 10.35
C SER A 222 17.91 -6.00 11.36
N ILE A 223 17.12 -6.11 12.43
CA ILE A 223 17.35 -6.99 13.59
C ILE A 223 18.77 -6.79 14.13
N GLY A 224 19.20 -5.52 14.20
CA GLY A 224 20.52 -5.11 14.68
C GLY A 224 21.68 -5.30 13.70
N ARG A 225 21.44 -5.87 12.51
CA ARG A 225 22.47 -6.02 11.48
C ARG A 225 22.48 -4.81 10.55
N ARG A 226 23.64 -4.21 10.35
CA ARG A 226 23.88 -3.10 9.41
C ARG A 226 23.86 -3.58 7.97
N TYR A 227 23.19 -2.81 7.13
CA TYR A 227 23.17 -2.87 5.66
C TYR A 227 23.45 -1.48 5.13
N GLN A 228 24.33 -1.38 4.14
CA GLN A 228 24.65 -0.13 3.46
C GLN A 228 24.49 -0.35 1.97
N TRP A 229 23.82 0.60 1.31
CA TRP A 229 23.80 0.63 -0.14
C TRP A 229 25.15 1.15 -0.61
N GLU A 230 25.86 0.33 -1.38
CA GLU A 230 27.01 0.77 -2.16
C GLU A 230 26.47 1.17 -3.54
N GLU A 231 26.68 2.43 -3.95
CA GLU A 231 26.38 2.86 -5.32
C GLU A 231 27.15 1.95 -6.29
N LYS A 232 26.43 1.39 -7.29
CA LYS A 232 27.04 0.65 -8.40
C LYS A 232 27.65 1.60 -9.41
#